data_AF-A0AAW8WD64-F1
#
_entry.id   AF-A0AAW8WD64-F1
#
_cell.length_a   1.000
_cell.length_b   1.000
_cell.length_c   1.000
_cell.angle_alpha   90.00
_cell.angle_beta   90.00
_cell.angle_gamma   90.00
#
_symmetry.space_group_name_H-M   'P 1'
#
loop_
_entity.id
_entity.type
_entity.pdbx_description
1 polymer ?
#
loop_
_entity_poly.entity_id
_entity_poly.type
_entity_poly.pdbx_seq_one_letter_code
_entity_poly.pdbx_strand_id
1 'polypeptide(L)'
;MSTEIRAIQEVYTIRGEQVTVVTKARFDYATGKQVFDQELDNEAIHTAFDAYQSKHMMITPSRIKALRQRWDLSQHDFAALFGWSAMTIATYETGALASETNSERLLALEATPELAQSLYESSKDMLTERGKQAFRGRTGDAAERTPQKWIEKGINQQFEVTNYSEYSGFSAFDLKKFANMALYFVEQVPQVTKTKLNKLLFYTDFKFFAQNTVSITYHTHVYLMGLYPMIIVYYMVQLKMQSSLQKK
;
A
#
# COMPACT_ATOMS: atom_id res chain seq x y z
N MET A 1 -26.67 33.80 -38.37
CA MET A 1 -26.78 34.56 -37.10
C MET A 1 -25.38 34.96 -36.69
N SER A 2 -25.15 36.24 -36.39
CA SER A 2 -23.86 36.68 -35.85
C SER A 2 -23.85 36.38 -34.36
N THR A 3 -22.80 35.75 -33.85
CA THR A 3 -22.66 35.43 -32.42
C THR A 3 -21.30 35.85 -31.89
N GLU A 4 -21.21 36.06 -30.59
CA GLU A 4 -19.96 36.37 -29.88
C GLU A 4 -19.82 35.54 -28.61
N ILE A 5 -18.60 35.42 -28.11
CA ILE A 5 -18.28 34.71 -26.87
C ILE A 5 -17.90 35.75 -25.82
N ARG A 6 -18.55 35.70 -24.66
CA ARG A 6 -18.29 36.61 -23.53
C ARG A 6 -18.07 35.80 -22.27
N ALA A 7 -17.25 36.33 -21.36
CA ALA A 7 -17.13 35.78 -20.01
C ALA A 7 -18.36 36.18 -19.20
N ILE A 8 -18.96 35.22 -18.50
CA ILE A 8 -20.11 35.44 -17.63
C ILE A 8 -19.92 34.72 -16.30
N GLN A 9 -20.63 35.19 -15.28
CA GLN A 9 -20.68 34.55 -13.97
C GLN A 9 -21.97 33.73 -13.89
N GLU A 10 -21.82 32.43 -13.74
CA GLU A 10 -22.94 31.47 -13.66
C GLU A 10 -22.96 30.81 -12.28
N VAL A 11 -24.16 30.46 -11.83
CA VAL A 11 -24.38 29.79 -10.54
C VAL A 11 -25.00 28.44 -10.80
N TYR A 12 -24.32 27.38 -10.38
CA TYR A 12 -24.78 25.99 -10.48
C TYR A 12 -25.18 25.48 -9.11
N THR A 13 -26.26 24.72 -9.03
CA THR A 13 -26.63 24.00 -7.79
C THR A 13 -26.12 22.57 -7.86
N ILE A 14 -25.10 22.25 -7.06
CA ILE A 14 -24.45 20.94 -6.99
C ILE A 14 -24.69 20.38 -5.60
N ARG A 15 -25.41 19.25 -5.50
CA ARG A 15 -25.78 18.60 -4.23
C ARG A 15 -26.41 19.54 -3.20
N GLY A 16 -27.22 20.51 -3.66
CA GLY A 16 -27.88 21.50 -2.81
C GLY A 16 -27.03 22.72 -2.47
N GLU A 17 -25.77 22.78 -2.90
CA GLU A 17 -24.87 23.92 -2.70
C GLU A 17 -24.78 24.76 -3.98
N GLN A 18 -24.76 26.09 -3.83
CA GLN A 18 -24.52 27.00 -4.95
C GLN A 18 -23.01 27.17 -5.18
N VAL A 19 -22.57 26.85 -6.40
CA VAL A 19 -21.20 27.02 -6.88
C VAL A 19 -21.20 28.07 -7.97
N THR A 20 -20.48 29.15 -7.74
CA THR A 20 -20.37 30.26 -8.67
C THR A 20 -19.05 30.17 -9.45
N VAL A 21 -19.14 30.18 -10.77
CA VAL A 21 -17.98 30.09 -11.66
C VAL A 21 -18.03 31.17 -12.73
N VAL A 22 -16.86 31.56 -13.21
CA VAL A 22 -16.72 32.45 -14.36
C VAL A 22 -16.36 31.61 -15.57
N THR A 23 -17.24 31.59 -16.55
CA THR A 23 -17.20 30.70 -17.73
C THR A 23 -17.38 31.53 -19.00
N LYS A 24 -17.22 30.91 -20.15
CA LYS A 24 -17.50 31.54 -21.46
C LYS A 24 -18.85 31.04 -21.94
N ALA A 25 -19.68 31.94 -22.44
CA ALA A 25 -20.93 31.58 -23.09
C ALA A 25 -21.11 32.34 -24.40
N ARG A 26 -21.89 31.74 -25.31
CA ARG A 26 -22.21 32.32 -26.61
C ARG A 26 -23.43 33.22 -26.49
N PHE A 27 -23.38 34.38 -27.14
CA PHE A 27 -24.47 35.34 -27.19
C PHE A 27 -24.81 35.70 -28.63
N ASP A 28 -26.10 35.90 -28.92
CA ASP A 28 -26.56 36.45 -30.18
C ASP A 28 -26.35 37.98 -30.20
N TYR A 29 -25.73 38.50 -31.26
CA TYR A 29 -25.41 39.93 -31.35
C TYR A 29 -26.65 40.84 -31.40
N ALA A 30 -27.74 40.38 -32.01
CA ALA A 30 -28.91 41.22 -32.25
C ALA A 30 -29.79 41.34 -31.00
N THR A 31 -29.89 40.25 -30.22
CA THR A 31 -30.78 40.16 -29.05
C THR A 31 -30.03 40.25 -27.72
N GLY A 32 -28.71 40.03 -27.71
CA GLY A 32 -27.90 39.96 -26.49
C GLY A 32 -28.23 38.77 -25.59
N LYS A 33 -29.01 37.79 -26.08
CA LYS A 33 -29.41 36.60 -25.32
C LYS A 33 -28.36 35.49 -25.45
N GLN A 34 -28.19 34.72 -24.38
CA GLN A 34 -27.34 33.52 -24.40
C GLN A 34 -27.92 32.50 -25.38
N VAL A 35 -27.04 31.92 -26.19
CA VAL A 35 -27.33 30.89 -27.18
C VAL A 35 -26.61 29.63 -26.74
N PHE A 36 -27.31 28.50 -26.81
CA PHE A 36 -26.73 27.20 -26.50
C PHE A 36 -25.52 26.92 -27.40
N ASP A 37 -24.42 26.56 -26.78
CA ASP A 37 -23.19 26.10 -27.42
C ASP A 37 -22.69 24.90 -26.64
N GLN A 38 -22.85 23.72 -27.22
CA GLN A 38 -22.57 22.46 -26.55
C GLN A 38 -21.14 22.37 -25.99
N GLU A 39 -20.14 22.96 -26.65
CA GLU A 39 -18.76 22.90 -26.18
C GLU A 39 -18.56 23.82 -24.97
N LEU A 40 -19.01 25.07 -25.08
CA LEU A 40 -18.90 26.07 -24.01
C LEU A 40 -19.74 25.71 -22.79
N ASP A 41 -20.97 25.23 -23.00
CA ASP A 41 -21.88 24.85 -21.92
C ASP A 41 -21.36 23.62 -21.17
N ASN A 42 -20.73 22.66 -21.86
CA ASN A 42 -20.06 21.52 -21.21
C ASN A 42 -18.80 21.97 -20.43
N GLU A 43 -17.98 22.86 -20.99
CA GLU A 43 -16.82 23.44 -20.30
C GLU A 43 -17.25 24.16 -19.02
N ALA A 44 -18.37 24.89 -19.06
CA ALA A 44 -18.92 25.59 -17.92
C ALA A 44 -19.36 24.62 -16.80
N ILE A 45 -20.05 23.52 -17.15
CA ILE A 45 -20.43 22.46 -16.20
C ILE A 45 -19.19 21.80 -15.57
N HIS A 46 -18.18 21.45 -16.38
CA HIS A 46 -16.94 20.87 -15.86
C HIS A 46 -16.21 21.84 -14.93
N THR A 47 -16.16 23.13 -15.26
CA THR A 47 -15.59 24.17 -14.40
C THR A 47 -16.32 24.25 -13.05
N ALA A 48 -17.65 24.15 -13.05
CA ALA A 48 -18.45 24.12 -11.83
C ALA A 48 -18.16 22.87 -10.98
N PHE A 49 -18.02 21.71 -11.62
CA PHE A 49 -17.66 20.47 -10.92
C PHE A 49 -16.24 20.51 -10.34
N ASP A 50 -15.26 21.05 -11.08
CA ASP A 50 -13.89 21.20 -10.61
C ASP A 50 -13.80 22.15 -9.40
N ALA A 51 -14.56 23.26 -9.43
CA ALA A 51 -14.68 24.18 -8.30
C ALA A 51 -15.29 23.48 -7.07
N TYR A 52 -16.35 22.68 -7.28
CA TYR A 52 -16.96 21.89 -6.22
C TYR A 52 -15.99 20.84 -5.64
N GLN A 53 -15.31 20.07 -6.49
CA GLN A 53 -14.33 19.06 -6.06
C GLN A 53 -13.17 19.68 -5.28
N SER A 54 -12.67 20.83 -5.73
CA SER A 54 -11.58 21.55 -5.05
C SER A 54 -12.00 21.99 -3.65
N LYS A 55 -13.23 22.52 -3.52
CA LYS A 55 -13.79 22.95 -2.23
C LYS A 55 -13.97 21.78 -1.25
N HIS A 56 -14.41 20.63 -1.76
CA HIS A 56 -14.69 19.43 -0.95
C HIS A 56 -13.53 18.42 -0.90
N MET A 57 -12.34 18.80 -1.41
CA MET A 57 -11.14 17.95 -1.48
C MET A 57 -11.39 16.57 -2.12
N MET A 58 -12.29 16.52 -3.10
CA MET A 58 -12.67 15.28 -3.78
C MET A 58 -11.66 14.89 -4.85
N ILE A 59 -11.55 13.60 -5.13
CA ILE A 59 -10.69 13.11 -6.20
C ILE A 59 -11.27 13.50 -7.57
N THR A 60 -10.40 14.00 -8.45
CA THR A 60 -10.78 14.43 -9.80
C THR A 60 -10.80 13.26 -10.78
N PRO A 61 -11.56 13.34 -11.89
CA PRO A 61 -11.61 12.30 -12.93
C PRO A 61 -10.22 11.88 -13.44
N SER A 62 -9.34 12.86 -13.64
CA SER A 62 -7.95 12.64 -14.09
C SER A 62 -7.13 11.85 -13.07
N ARG A 63 -7.29 12.14 -11.77
CA ARG A 63 -6.63 11.40 -10.68
C ARG A 63 -7.15 9.97 -10.56
N ILE A 64 -8.45 9.75 -10.73
CA ILE A 64 -9.03 8.40 -10.74
C ILE A 64 -8.41 7.56 -11.86
N LYS A 65 -8.36 8.12 -13.08
CA LYS A 65 -7.76 7.46 -14.24
C LYS A 65 -6.27 7.16 -14.03
N ALA A 66 -5.52 8.12 -13.49
CA ALA A 66 -4.11 7.95 -13.18
C ALA A 66 -3.89 6.88 -12.09
N LEU A 67 -4.71 6.87 -11.04
CA LEU A 67 -4.67 5.86 -9.98
C LEU A 67 -4.92 4.47 -10.54
N ARG A 68 -5.95 4.29 -11.38
CA ARG A 68 -6.20 3.02 -12.05
C ARG A 68 -5.02 2.57 -12.92
N GLN A 69 -4.47 3.48 -13.73
CA GLN A 69 -3.33 3.21 -14.60
C GLN A 69 -2.06 2.85 -13.82
N ARG A 70 -1.86 3.43 -12.62
CA ARG A 70 -0.75 3.07 -11.71
C ARG A 70 -0.76 1.58 -11.38
N TRP A 71 -1.94 0.98 -11.25
CA TRP A 71 -2.13 -0.45 -10.97
C TRP A 71 -2.24 -1.32 -12.24
N ASP A 72 -2.15 -0.72 -13.44
CA ASP A 72 -2.34 -1.39 -14.73
C ASP A 72 -3.67 -2.18 -14.86
N LEU A 73 -4.70 -1.68 -14.19
CA LEU A 73 -6.01 -2.31 -14.17
C LEU A 73 -6.94 -1.72 -15.24
N SER A 74 -7.81 -2.58 -15.78
CA SER A 74 -8.94 -2.13 -16.61
C SER A 74 -9.98 -1.42 -15.72
N GLN A 75 -10.91 -0.66 -16.31
CA GLN A 75 -12.00 -0.05 -15.54
C GLN A 75 -12.82 -1.11 -14.78
N HIS A 76 -13.00 -2.29 -15.39
CA HIS A 76 -13.66 -3.44 -14.77
C HIS A 76 -12.87 -3.95 -13.56
N ASP A 77 -11.59 -4.30 -13.72
CA ASP A 77 -10.79 -4.88 -12.62
C ASP A 77 -10.54 -3.88 -11.49
N PHE A 78 -10.42 -2.59 -11.83
CA PHE A 78 -10.28 -1.54 -10.82
C PHE A 78 -11.58 -1.31 -10.05
N ALA A 79 -12.74 -1.34 -10.72
CA ALA A 79 -14.02 -1.30 -10.02
C ALA A 79 -14.21 -2.51 -9.11
N ALA A 80 -13.82 -3.71 -9.58
CA ALA A 80 -13.88 -4.93 -8.80
C ALA A 80 -13.04 -4.84 -7.51
N LEU A 81 -11.88 -4.17 -7.54
CA LEU A 81 -11.04 -3.92 -6.36
C LEU A 81 -11.79 -3.22 -5.21
N PHE A 82 -12.78 -2.39 -5.53
CA PHE A 82 -13.60 -1.67 -4.56
C PHE A 82 -14.98 -2.31 -4.31
N GLY A 83 -15.31 -3.40 -5.01
CA GLY A 83 -16.65 -4.00 -5.02
C GLY A 83 -17.68 -3.16 -5.77
N TRP A 84 -17.26 -2.38 -6.77
CA TRP A 84 -18.13 -1.53 -7.59
C TRP A 84 -18.39 -2.12 -8.97
N SER A 85 -19.41 -1.62 -9.65
CA SER A 85 -19.64 -1.93 -11.06
C SER A 85 -18.62 -1.21 -11.95
N ALA A 86 -18.24 -1.82 -13.08
CA ALA A 86 -17.36 -1.18 -14.07
C ALA A 86 -17.89 0.19 -14.53
N MET A 87 -19.22 0.32 -14.63
CA MET A 87 -19.89 1.57 -14.98
C MET A 87 -19.61 2.70 -13.98
N THR A 88 -19.44 2.38 -12.69
CA THR A 88 -19.15 3.38 -11.66
C THR A 88 -17.82 4.09 -11.94
N ILE A 89 -16.76 3.32 -12.19
CA ILE A 89 -15.44 3.88 -12.54
C ILE A 89 -15.48 4.61 -13.89
N ALA A 90 -16.16 4.04 -14.89
CA ALA A 90 -16.30 4.68 -16.20
C ALA A 90 -16.96 6.06 -16.09
N THR A 91 -18.06 6.15 -15.33
CA THR A 91 -18.82 7.39 -15.08
C THR A 91 -17.95 8.46 -14.40
N TYR A 92 -17.13 8.06 -13.42
CA TYR A 92 -16.24 8.98 -12.73
C TYR A 92 -15.09 9.45 -13.63
N GLU A 93 -14.50 8.55 -14.43
CA GLU A 93 -13.43 8.92 -15.37
C GLU A 93 -13.92 9.84 -16.50
N THR A 94 -15.22 9.83 -16.83
CA THR A 94 -15.83 10.73 -17.82
C THR A 94 -16.28 12.07 -17.26
N GLY A 95 -16.11 12.34 -15.96
CA GLY A 95 -16.37 13.66 -15.37
C GLY A 95 -17.52 13.73 -14.38
N ALA A 96 -18.19 12.63 -14.06
CA ALA A 96 -19.22 12.66 -13.03
C ALA A 96 -18.62 12.76 -11.62
N LEU A 97 -19.30 13.48 -10.74
CA LEU A 97 -18.90 13.60 -9.34
C LEU A 97 -19.06 12.25 -8.61
N ALA A 98 -17.95 11.70 -8.12
CA ALA A 98 -17.96 10.55 -7.21
C ALA A 98 -18.73 10.88 -5.93
N SER A 99 -19.36 9.90 -5.28
CA SER A 99 -19.89 10.13 -3.92
C SER A 99 -18.75 10.48 -2.96
N GLU A 100 -19.03 11.18 -1.86
CA GLU A 100 -18.02 11.50 -0.85
C GLU A 100 -17.30 10.23 -0.36
N THR A 101 -18.05 9.20 0.02
CA THR A 101 -17.50 7.91 0.45
C THR A 101 -16.65 7.25 -0.64
N ASN A 102 -17.05 7.29 -1.92
CA ASN A 102 -16.26 6.68 -2.99
C ASN A 102 -14.99 7.48 -3.26
N SER A 103 -15.08 8.81 -3.20
CA SER A 103 -13.92 9.71 -3.30
C SER A 103 -12.91 9.44 -2.19
N GLU A 104 -13.37 9.33 -0.93
CA GLU A 104 -12.52 9.00 0.22
C GLU A 104 -11.81 7.66 0.04
N ARG A 105 -12.51 6.61 -0.41
CA ARG A 105 -11.91 5.29 -0.66
C ARG A 105 -10.83 5.34 -1.74
N LEU A 106 -11.05 6.11 -2.80
CA LEU A 106 -10.07 6.31 -3.87
C LEU A 106 -8.85 7.10 -3.39
N LEU A 107 -9.06 8.18 -2.63
CA LEU A 107 -8.00 8.99 -2.01
C LEU A 107 -7.18 8.16 -1.02
N ALA A 108 -7.83 7.31 -0.21
CA ALA A 108 -7.16 6.43 0.73
C ALA A 108 -6.21 5.46 0.01
N LEU A 109 -6.66 4.86 -1.11
CA LEU A 109 -5.79 4.00 -1.94
C LEU A 109 -4.66 4.80 -2.61
N GLU A 110 -4.93 6.03 -3.05
CA GLU A 110 -3.91 6.88 -3.68
C GLU A 110 -2.80 7.27 -2.69
N ALA A 111 -3.18 7.57 -1.45
CA ALA A 111 -2.28 7.98 -0.38
C ALA A 111 -1.54 6.78 0.27
N THR A 112 -2.21 5.63 0.39
CA THR A 112 -1.67 4.42 1.04
C THR A 112 -1.76 3.22 0.10
N PRO A 113 -0.77 3.00 -0.79
CA PRO A 113 -0.76 1.88 -1.72
C PRO A 113 -0.82 0.50 -1.06
N GLU A 114 -0.41 0.37 0.20
CA GLU A 114 -0.44 -0.88 0.97
C GLU A 114 -1.87 -1.41 1.18
N LEU A 115 -2.88 -0.52 1.17
CA LEU A 115 -4.29 -0.91 1.26
C LEU A 115 -4.74 -1.75 0.06
N ALA A 116 -4.05 -1.63 -1.08
CA ALA A 116 -4.35 -2.38 -2.29
C ALA A 116 -4.36 -3.89 -2.03
N GLN A 117 -3.43 -4.40 -1.20
CA GLN A 117 -3.35 -5.84 -0.91
C GLN A 117 -4.60 -6.33 -0.18
N SER A 118 -5.06 -5.59 0.84
CA SER A 118 -6.28 -5.94 1.56
C SER A 118 -7.52 -5.90 0.67
N LEU A 119 -7.61 -4.88 -0.20
CA LEU A 119 -8.70 -4.78 -1.17
C LEU A 119 -8.68 -5.97 -2.13
N TYR A 120 -7.50 -6.29 -2.68
CA TYR A 120 -7.31 -7.40 -3.59
C TYR A 120 -7.69 -8.75 -2.97
N GLU A 121 -7.26 -9.04 -1.75
CA GLU A 121 -7.63 -10.33 -1.11
C GLU A 121 -9.14 -10.47 -0.93
N SER A 122 -9.85 -9.36 -0.67
CA SER A 122 -11.30 -9.36 -0.53
C SER A 122 -12.06 -9.49 -1.84
N SER A 123 -11.44 -9.16 -2.98
CA SER A 123 -12.13 -9.03 -4.27
C SER A 123 -11.50 -9.83 -5.41
N LYS A 124 -10.42 -10.60 -5.17
CA LYS A 124 -9.63 -11.27 -6.21
C LYS A 124 -10.46 -12.17 -7.12
N ASP A 125 -11.51 -12.80 -6.61
CA ASP A 125 -12.37 -13.69 -7.40
C ASP A 125 -13.23 -12.94 -8.43
N MET A 126 -13.42 -11.63 -8.25
CA MET A 126 -14.12 -10.76 -9.19
C MET A 126 -13.20 -10.15 -10.26
N LEU A 127 -11.88 -10.23 -10.08
CA LEU A 127 -10.92 -9.75 -11.06
C LEU A 127 -10.71 -10.78 -12.17
N THR A 128 -10.48 -10.30 -13.39
CA THR A 128 -10.05 -11.14 -14.50
C THR A 128 -8.65 -11.68 -14.28
N GLU A 129 -8.27 -12.76 -14.97
CA GLU A 129 -6.90 -13.29 -14.88
C GLU A 129 -5.84 -12.25 -15.31
N ARG A 130 -6.15 -11.42 -16.31
CA ARG A 130 -5.31 -10.28 -16.70
C ARG A 130 -5.16 -9.30 -15.54
N GLY A 131 -6.27 -8.92 -14.89
CA GLY A 131 -6.26 -8.04 -13.73
C GLY A 131 -5.44 -8.59 -12.56
N LYS A 132 -5.59 -9.88 -12.25
CA LYS A 132 -4.78 -10.57 -11.23
C LYS A 132 -3.29 -10.55 -11.56
N GLN A 133 -2.93 -10.80 -12.82
CA GLN A 133 -1.54 -10.74 -13.28
C GLN A 133 -0.97 -9.31 -13.18
N ALA A 134 -1.72 -8.30 -13.65
CA ALA A 134 -1.32 -6.90 -13.57
C ALA A 134 -1.12 -6.46 -12.11
N PHE A 135 -2.06 -6.82 -11.22
CA PHE A 135 -1.95 -6.52 -9.80
C PHE A 135 -0.69 -7.14 -9.18
N ARG A 136 -0.45 -8.44 -9.40
CA ARG A 136 0.77 -9.13 -8.96
C ARG A 136 2.05 -8.49 -9.52
N GLY A 137 2.03 -8.04 -10.78
CA GLY A 137 3.15 -7.34 -11.40
C GLY A 137 3.47 -6.00 -10.73
N ARG A 138 2.47 -5.34 -10.15
CA ARG A 138 2.61 -4.03 -9.48
C ARG A 138 2.91 -4.12 -7.99
N THR A 139 2.37 -5.12 -7.31
CA THR A 139 2.77 -5.43 -5.93
C THR A 139 4.11 -6.19 -5.88
N GLY A 140 4.59 -6.71 -7.01
CA GLY A 140 5.70 -7.65 -7.08
C GLY A 140 5.35 -8.97 -6.38
N ASP A 141 6.29 -9.91 -6.30
CA ASP A 141 6.21 -11.05 -5.38
C ASP A 141 6.19 -10.62 -3.89
N ALA A 142 5.67 -9.43 -3.57
CA ALA A 142 5.37 -9.00 -2.22
C ALA A 142 4.29 -9.86 -1.57
N ALA A 143 3.47 -10.64 -2.28
CA ALA A 143 2.65 -11.66 -1.62
C ALA A 143 3.51 -12.67 -0.81
N GLU A 144 4.73 -12.96 -1.28
CA GLU A 144 5.75 -13.77 -0.57
C GLU A 144 6.77 -12.93 0.22
N ARG A 145 6.65 -11.60 0.29
CA ARG A 145 7.54 -10.75 1.12
C ARG A 145 6.77 -9.98 2.19
N THR A 146 5.46 -9.83 2.06
CA THR A 146 4.62 -9.04 2.97
C THR A 146 4.34 -9.82 4.25
N PRO A 147 3.97 -11.12 4.23
CA PRO A 147 3.87 -11.90 5.45
C PRO A 147 5.21 -11.99 6.18
N GLN A 148 6.31 -12.26 5.46
CA GLN A 148 7.65 -12.36 6.05
C GLN A 148 8.11 -11.03 6.64
N LYS A 149 7.89 -9.89 5.95
CA LYS A 149 8.21 -8.56 6.49
C LYS A 149 7.33 -8.19 7.68
N TRP A 150 6.05 -8.55 7.68
CA TRP A 150 5.16 -8.33 8.83
C TRP A 150 5.56 -9.19 10.03
N ILE A 151 5.90 -10.47 9.80
CA ILE A 151 6.41 -11.37 10.82
C ILE A 151 7.75 -10.85 11.35
N GLU A 152 8.67 -10.46 10.48
CA GLU A 152 9.96 -9.86 10.85
C GLU A 152 9.78 -8.60 11.70
N LYS A 153 8.90 -7.69 11.26
CA LYS A 153 8.58 -6.46 11.99
C LYS A 153 7.94 -6.77 13.35
N GLY A 154 6.94 -7.66 13.39
CA GLY A 154 6.24 -8.02 14.63
C GLY A 154 7.16 -8.69 15.66
N ILE A 155 8.05 -9.58 15.20
CA ILE A 155 9.03 -10.22 16.07
C ILE A 155 10.05 -9.18 16.57
N ASN A 156 10.57 -8.29 15.71
CA ASN A 156 11.49 -7.25 16.16
C ASN A 156 10.85 -6.31 17.19
N GLN A 157 9.58 -5.93 16.98
CA GLN A 157 8.81 -5.08 17.90
C GLN A 157 8.63 -5.71 19.30
N GLN A 158 8.50 -7.04 19.38
CA GLN A 158 8.37 -7.75 20.65
C GLN A 158 9.57 -7.53 21.60
N PHE A 159 10.75 -7.22 21.04
CA PHE A 159 11.99 -7.01 21.81
C PHE A 159 12.33 -5.53 22.01
N GLU A 160 11.52 -4.59 21.51
CA GLU A 160 11.81 -3.15 21.61
C GLU A 160 12.00 -2.67 23.06
N VAL A 161 11.18 -3.18 23.99
CA VAL A 161 11.21 -2.80 25.41
C VAL A 161 12.54 -3.15 26.08
N THR A 162 13.18 -4.24 25.64
CA THR A 162 14.44 -4.72 26.22
C THR A 162 15.67 -4.26 25.43
N ASN A 163 15.49 -3.54 24.31
CA ASN A 163 16.60 -3.05 23.49
C ASN A 163 17.52 -2.13 24.29
N TYR A 164 18.81 -2.15 23.96
CA TYR A 164 19.84 -1.32 24.58
C TYR A 164 19.94 -1.45 26.11
N SER A 165 19.62 -2.62 26.65
CA SER A 165 19.71 -2.92 28.09
C SER A 165 20.86 -3.88 28.38
N GLU A 166 21.17 -4.06 29.67
CA GLU A 166 22.07 -5.11 30.15
C GLU A 166 21.60 -6.51 29.70
N TYR A 167 20.29 -6.71 29.56
CA TYR A 167 19.69 -7.97 29.11
C TYR A 167 19.86 -8.22 27.61
N SER A 168 20.09 -7.18 26.81
CA SER A 168 20.30 -7.27 25.36
C SER A 168 21.77 -7.18 24.93
N GLY A 169 22.69 -7.03 25.88
CA GLY A 169 24.08 -6.67 25.59
C GLY A 169 24.18 -5.34 24.84
N PHE A 170 23.34 -4.38 25.21
CA PHE A 170 23.29 -3.03 24.65
C PHE A 170 23.06 -2.95 23.12
N SER A 171 22.48 -3.99 22.54
CA SER A 171 22.09 -4.04 21.13
C SER A 171 20.57 -4.07 20.94
N ALA A 172 20.10 -3.73 19.74
CA ALA A 172 18.73 -3.96 19.31
C ALA A 172 18.59 -5.34 18.65
N PHE A 173 17.47 -6.02 18.89
CA PHE A 173 17.22 -7.31 18.24
C PHE A 173 16.93 -7.12 16.76
N ASP A 174 17.53 -7.97 15.94
CA ASP A 174 17.34 -8.03 14.49
C ASP A 174 17.18 -9.49 14.09
N LEU A 175 15.94 -9.89 13.80
CA LEU A 175 15.59 -11.25 13.40
C LEU A 175 16.40 -11.71 12.19
N LYS A 176 16.64 -10.83 11.22
CA LYS A 176 17.36 -11.17 9.98
C LYS A 176 18.82 -11.44 10.27
N LYS A 177 19.47 -10.62 11.10
CA LYS A 177 20.85 -10.84 11.54
C LYS A 177 20.98 -12.15 12.33
N PHE A 178 20.07 -12.38 13.28
CA PHE A 178 20.04 -13.60 14.08
C PHE A 178 19.83 -14.85 13.20
N ALA A 179 18.85 -14.84 12.30
CA ALA A 179 18.57 -15.95 11.40
C ALA A 179 19.75 -16.27 10.47
N ASN A 180 20.43 -15.25 9.95
CA ASN A 180 21.61 -15.43 9.11
C ASN A 180 22.79 -16.04 9.89
N MET A 181 23.00 -15.64 11.15
CA MET A 181 24.01 -16.25 12.00
C MET A 181 23.70 -17.72 12.29
N ALA A 182 22.43 -18.06 12.55
CA ALA A 182 22.02 -19.45 12.74
C ALA A 182 22.21 -20.27 11.45
N LEU A 183 21.83 -19.74 10.29
CA LEU A 183 22.02 -20.39 8.99
C LEU A 183 23.49 -20.65 8.70
N TYR A 184 24.36 -19.69 8.98
CA TYR A 184 25.81 -19.87 8.84
C TYR A 184 26.31 -21.11 9.61
N PHE A 185 25.92 -21.27 10.88
CA PHE A 185 26.34 -22.45 11.65
C PHE A 185 25.73 -23.76 11.14
N VAL A 186 24.49 -23.73 10.66
CA VAL A 186 23.86 -24.92 10.05
C VAL A 186 24.59 -25.34 8.77
N GLU A 187 25.05 -24.39 7.96
CA GLU A 187 25.79 -24.66 6.73
C GLU A 187 27.23 -25.12 7.00
N GLN A 188 27.92 -24.50 7.97
CA GLN A 188 29.35 -24.73 8.21
C GLN A 188 29.65 -25.88 9.17
N VAL A 189 28.68 -26.32 9.99
CA VAL A 189 28.89 -27.37 10.99
C VAL A 189 28.11 -28.63 10.61
N PRO A 190 28.79 -29.67 10.09
CA PRO A 190 28.15 -30.94 9.79
C PRO A 190 27.41 -31.51 11.01
N GLN A 191 26.17 -31.96 10.79
CA GLN A 191 25.32 -32.58 11.80
C GLN A 191 25.14 -31.71 13.08
N VAL A 192 24.87 -30.41 12.91
CA VAL A 192 24.62 -29.53 14.05
C VAL A 192 23.35 -29.96 14.81
N THR A 193 23.50 -30.27 16.10
CA THR A 193 22.36 -30.54 16.99
C THR A 193 21.80 -29.24 17.55
N LYS A 194 20.54 -29.25 18.02
CA LYS A 194 19.92 -28.10 18.69
C LYS A 194 20.80 -27.54 19.82
N THR A 195 21.31 -28.42 20.68
CA THR A 195 22.20 -28.03 21.79
C THR A 195 23.51 -27.43 21.29
N LYS A 196 24.07 -27.96 20.20
CA LYS A 196 25.31 -27.45 19.61
C LYS A 196 25.11 -26.07 18.96
N LEU A 197 24.01 -25.87 18.22
CA LEU A 197 23.66 -24.58 17.64
C LEU A 197 23.48 -23.50 18.72
N ASN A 198 22.76 -23.81 19.80
CA ASN A 198 22.59 -22.87 20.92
C ASN A 198 23.91 -22.46 21.54
N LYS A 199 24.81 -23.42 21.77
CA LYS A 199 26.15 -23.13 22.29
C LYS A 199 26.93 -22.23 21.32
N LEU A 200 26.88 -22.50 20.02
CA LEU A 200 27.57 -21.69 19.02
C LEU A 200 27.05 -20.25 18.98
N LEU A 201 25.72 -20.07 18.96
CA LEU A 201 25.10 -18.74 18.99
C LEU A 201 25.50 -17.98 20.28
N PHE A 202 25.39 -18.63 21.43
CA PHE A 202 25.75 -18.05 22.73
C PHE A 202 27.23 -17.66 22.82
N TYR A 203 28.16 -18.59 22.53
CA TYR A 203 29.59 -18.31 22.67
C TYR A 203 30.08 -17.28 21.66
N THR A 204 29.47 -17.21 20.48
CA THR A 204 29.79 -16.19 19.48
C THR A 204 29.39 -14.81 19.96
N ASP A 205 28.16 -14.67 20.46
CA ASP A 205 27.66 -13.40 21.00
C ASP A 205 28.45 -12.98 22.25
N PHE A 206 28.74 -13.92 23.16
CA PHE A 206 29.52 -13.70 24.38
C PHE A 206 30.96 -13.26 24.09
N LYS A 207 31.64 -13.95 23.15
CA LYS A 207 33.00 -13.58 22.73
C LYS A 207 33.03 -12.19 22.09
N PHE A 208 32.06 -11.89 21.23
CA PHE A 208 31.98 -10.60 20.57
C PHE A 208 31.69 -9.48 21.56
N PHE A 209 30.79 -9.71 22.52
CA PHE A 209 30.53 -8.77 23.61
C PHE A 209 31.79 -8.50 24.44
N ALA A 210 32.55 -9.53 24.81
CA ALA A 210 33.81 -9.36 25.55
C ALA A 210 34.84 -8.50 24.78
N GLN A 211 34.78 -8.49 23.45
CA GLN A 211 35.69 -7.74 22.58
C GLN A 211 35.20 -6.33 22.23
N ASN A 212 33.88 -6.12 22.19
CA ASN A 212 33.27 -4.93 21.61
C ASN A 212 32.31 -4.19 22.55
N THR A 213 32.05 -4.73 23.76
CA THR A 213 31.09 -4.20 24.76
C THR A 213 29.63 -4.10 24.30
N VAL A 214 29.33 -4.66 23.13
CA VAL A 214 27.99 -4.78 22.55
C VAL A 214 27.81 -6.17 21.94
N SER A 215 26.59 -6.70 21.97
CA SER A 215 26.27 -8.03 21.42
C SER A 215 25.97 -7.98 19.92
N ILE A 216 26.17 -9.09 19.21
CA ILE A 216 25.85 -9.21 17.78
C ILE A 216 24.34 -9.32 17.56
N THR A 217 23.71 -10.26 18.28
CA THR A 217 22.33 -10.70 17.99
C THR A 217 21.43 -10.72 19.21
N TYR A 218 21.73 -9.94 20.25
CA TYR A 218 20.86 -9.82 21.45
C TYR A 218 20.81 -11.06 22.35
N HIS A 219 21.66 -12.06 22.11
CA HIS A 219 21.50 -13.41 22.68
C HIS A 219 22.10 -13.54 24.09
N THR A 220 22.59 -12.46 24.67
CA THR A 220 23.42 -12.47 25.88
C THR A 220 22.70 -13.09 27.08
N HIS A 221 21.37 -12.96 27.25
CA HIS A 221 20.69 -13.46 28.46
C HIS A 221 19.26 -14.01 28.32
N VAL A 222 18.82 -14.43 27.12
CA VAL A 222 17.51 -15.11 26.94
C VAL A 222 17.42 -16.46 27.68
N TYR A 223 18.50 -16.93 28.31
CA TYR A 223 18.48 -18.10 29.20
C TYR A 223 17.74 -17.86 30.53
N LEU A 224 17.56 -16.60 30.98
CA LEU A 224 16.89 -16.27 32.24
C LEU A 224 15.36 -16.21 32.16
N MET A 225 14.80 -16.13 30.94
CA MET A 225 13.36 -16.28 30.69
C MET A 225 13.14 -17.39 29.66
N GLY A 226 12.74 -18.56 30.15
CA GLY A 226 12.83 -19.84 29.43
C GLY A 226 12.28 -19.89 28.01
N LEU A 227 12.97 -20.66 27.17
CA LEU A 227 12.55 -21.47 26.00
C LEU A 227 11.61 -20.90 24.91
N TYR A 228 10.92 -19.79 25.08
CA TYR A 228 9.85 -19.34 24.18
C TYR A 228 10.31 -18.80 22.82
N PRO A 229 11.33 -17.93 22.70
CA PRO A 229 11.78 -17.46 21.39
C PRO A 229 12.48 -18.54 20.55
N MET A 230 12.90 -19.65 21.17
CA MET A 230 13.59 -20.76 20.51
C MET A 230 12.66 -21.70 19.73
N ILE A 231 11.38 -21.74 20.06
CA ILE A 231 10.40 -22.60 19.36
C ILE A 231 10.12 -22.05 17.96
N ILE A 232 9.94 -20.73 17.85
CA ILE A 232 9.65 -20.05 16.58
C ILE A 232 10.84 -20.16 15.61
N VAL A 233 12.06 -19.93 16.11
CA VAL A 233 13.30 -20.06 15.34
C VAL A 233 13.52 -21.50 14.88
N TYR A 234 13.29 -22.49 15.75
CA TYR A 234 13.40 -23.90 15.39
C TYR A 234 12.42 -24.27 14.27
N TYR A 235 11.16 -23.82 14.35
CA TYR A 235 10.18 -24.04 13.28
C TYR A 235 10.61 -23.36 11.96
N MET A 236 11.12 -22.14 11.99
CA MET A 236 11.61 -21.45 10.80
C MET A 236 12.82 -22.14 10.16
N VAL A 237 13.76 -22.63 10.98
CA VAL A 237 14.94 -23.37 10.49
C VAL A 237 14.54 -24.73 9.92
N GLN A 238 13.63 -25.46 10.58
CA GLN A 238 13.12 -26.75 10.08
C GLN A 238 12.40 -26.60 8.73
N LEU A 239 11.55 -25.59 8.57
CA LEU A 239 10.86 -25.31 7.30
C LEU A 239 11.84 -24.98 6.17
N LYS A 240 12.91 -24.23 6.47
CA LYS A 240 13.95 -23.90 5.48
C LYS A 240 14.84 -25.10 5.14
N MET A 241 15.20 -25.93 6.12
CA MET A 241 15.95 -27.18 5.89
C MET A 241 15.16 -28.18 5.04
N GLN A 242 13.85 -28.33 5.26
CA GLN A 242 12.98 -29.17 4.44
C GLN A 242 12.93 -28.68 2.97
N SER A 243 12.88 -27.36 2.75
CA SER A 243 12.91 -26.79 1.39
C SER A 243 14.24 -26.99 0.64
N SER A 244 15.36 -27.08 1.37
CA SER A 244 16.69 -27.33 0.78
C SER A 244 16.96 -28.80 0.45
N LEU A 245 16.27 -29.73 1.12
CA LEU A 245 16.38 -31.17 0.88
C LEU A 245 15.56 -31.65 -0.33
N GLN A 246 14.54 -30.88 -0.76
CA GLN A 246 13.76 -31.19 -1.97
C GLN A 246 14.41 -30.71 -3.28
N LYS A 247 15.58 -30.04 -3.22
CA LYS A 247 16.34 -29.56 -4.39
C LYS A 247 17.61 -30.38 -4.68
N LYS A 248 17.72 -31.59 -4.12
CA LYS A 248 18.71 -32.61 -4.49
C LYS A 248 17.98 -33.85 -4.98
#